data_AF-A0A9E0V9M1-F1
#
_entry.id   AF-A0A9E0V9M1-F1
#
_cell.length_a   1.000
_cell.length_b   1.000
_cell.length_c   1.000
_cell.angle_alpha   90.00
_cell.angle_beta   90.00
_cell.angle_gamma   90.00
#
_symmetry.space_group_name_H-M   'P 1'
#
loop_
_entity.id
_entity.type
_entity.pdbx_description
1 polymer ?
#
loop_
_entity_poly.entity_id
_entity_poly.type
_entity_poly.pdbx_seq_one_letter_code
_entity_poly.pdbx_strand_id
1 'polypeptide(L)'
;METVAEIREKLGAEWIPAIYRDRIRVQRTRAYSLELPKTEHRAEIQHTLLGIELKVGNKRFSCPDLSTARYLQVFARIGCPEVAIPYDITKISTLADELEISWHKTLLFFEELTKSKVASAKGRMRSGLIKEIRHELEEIGAGSLMPEFRQTTRQRDN
;
A
#
# COMPACT_ATOMS: atom_id res chain seq x y z
N MET A 1 1.30 22.76 3.64
CA MET A 1 0.71 21.42 3.41
C MET A 1 -0.61 21.52 2.63
N GLU A 2 -0.76 22.52 1.76
CA GLU A 2 -2.00 22.76 1.02
C GLU A 2 -2.23 21.72 -0.09
N THR A 3 -1.20 21.40 -0.88
CA THR A 3 -1.29 20.41 -1.98
C THR A 3 -1.66 19.02 -1.49
N VAL A 4 -1.22 18.62 -0.30
CA VAL A 4 -1.57 17.30 0.25
C VAL A 4 -3.03 17.25 0.65
N ALA A 5 -3.52 18.29 1.34
CA ALA A 5 -4.92 18.40 1.71
C ALA A 5 -5.83 18.43 0.48
N GLU A 6 -5.46 19.17 -0.57
CA GLU A 6 -6.24 19.24 -1.81
C GLU A 6 -6.29 17.89 -2.54
N ILE A 7 -5.16 17.17 -2.64
CA ILE A 7 -5.14 15.83 -3.25
C ILE A 7 -5.98 14.84 -2.44
N ARG A 8 -5.87 14.90 -1.10
CA ARG A 8 -6.66 14.06 -0.19
C ARG A 8 -8.15 14.33 -0.34
N GLU A 9 -8.56 15.60 -0.41
CA GLU A 9 -9.96 15.99 -0.61
C GLU A 9 -10.49 15.49 -1.95
N LYS A 10 -9.73 15.65 -3.04
CA LYS A 10 -10.11 15.17 -4.38
C LYS A 10 -10.26 13.66 -4.46
N LEU A 11 -9.41 12.91 -3.74
CA LEU A 11 -9.47 11.45 -3.73
C LEU A 11 -10.54 10.92 -2.78
N GLY A 12 -10.78 11.59 -1.64
CA GLY A 12 -11.80 11.19 -0.66
C GLY A 12 -11.65 9.73 -0.24
N ALA A 13 -12.66 8.90 -0.53
CA ALA A 13 -12.64 7.47 -0.23
C ALA A 13 -11.61 6.67 -1.05
N GLU A 14 -11.17 7.21 -2.19
CA GLU A 14 -10.11 6.63 -3.01
C GLU A 14 -8.71 7.00 -2.50
N TRP A 15 -8.57 7.71 -1.39
CA TRP A 15 -7.26 7.98 -0.78
C TRP A 15 -6.62 6.68 -0.27
N ILE A 16 -5.33 6.43 -0.54
CA ILE A 16 -4.67 5.15 -0.19
C ILE A 16 -4.87 4.78 1.30
N PRO A 17 -4.59 5.67 2.28
CA PRO A 17 -4.92 5.42 3.68
C PRO A 17 -6.40 5.12 3.97
N ALA A 18 -7.33 5.75 3.25
CA ALA A 18 -8.75 5.47 3.41
C ALA A 18 -9.10 4.06 2.91
N ILE A 19 -8.63 3.67 1.72
CA ILE A 19 -8.76 2.29 1.21
C ILE A 19 -8.17 1.30 2.21
N TYR A 20 -6.96 1.59 2.72
CA TYR A 20 -6.28 0.74 3.67
C TYR A 20 -7.09 0.54 4.96
N ARG A 21 -7.57 1.63 5.57
CA ARG A 21 -8.38 1.57 6.78
C ARG A 21 -9.74 0.90 6.54
N ASP A 22 -10.47 1.33 5.53
CA ASP A 22 -11.90 1.05 5.40
C ASP A 22 -12.18 -0.22 4.59
N ARG A 23 -11.24 -0.67 3.75
CA ARG A 23 -11.38 -1.86 2.90
C ARG A 23 -10.47 -3.00 3.34
N ILE A 24 -9.23 -2.72 3.74
CA ILE A 24 -8.23 -3.74 4.03
C ILE A 24 -8.27 -4.14 5.51
N ARG A 25 -8.15 -3.17 6.41
CA ARG A 25 -8.03 -3.42 7.86
C ARG A 25 -9.32 -3.92 8.53
N VAL A 26 -10.47 -3.75 7.88
CA VAL A 26 -11.75 -4.34 8.33
C VAL A 26 -11.83 -5.86 8.08
N GLN A 27 -10.92 -6.42 7.30
CA GLN A 27 -10.84 -7.85 7.00
C GLN A 27 -9.87 -8.56 7.95
N ARG A 28 -9.84 -9.91 7.89
CA ARG A 28 -8.78 -10.68 8.52
C ARG A 28 -7.49 -10.51 7.73
N THR A 29 -6.45 -9.98 8.39
CA THR A 29 -5.15 -9.73 7.77
C THR A 29 -4.02 -10.32 8.62
N ARG A 30 -2.85 -10.46 7.99
CA ARG A 30 -1.57 -10.65 8.68
C ARG A 30 -0.67 -9.45 8.45
N ALA A 31 0.15 -9.08 9.43
CA ALA A 31 1.24 -8.15 9.18
C ALA A 31 2.29 -8.80 8.26
N TYR A 32 2.80 -8.03 7.31
CA TYR A 32 3.87 -8.41 6.40
C TYR A 32 4.92 -7.30 6.39
N SER A 33 6.15 -7.65 6.73
CA SER A 33 7.25 -6.69 6.78
C SER A 33 8.05 -6.71 5.47
N LEU A 34 8.04 -5.58 4.78
CA LEU A 34 8.96 -5.21 3.73
C LEU A 34 10.16 -4.52 4.39
N GLU A 35 11.33 -5.17 4.42
CA GLU A 35 12.54 -4.57 4.98
C GLU A 35 13.08 -3.42 4.10
N LEU A 36 12.37 -2.30 4.03
CA LEU A 36 12.65 -1.17 3.16
C LEU A 36 12.88 0.10 3.98
N PRO A 37 13.80 0.99 3.55
CA PRO A 37 13.86 2.34 4.10
C PRO A 37 12.53 3.07 3.94
N LYS A 38 12.19 3.93 4.90
CA LYS A 38 10.97 4.79 4.88
C LYS A 38 11.11 5.97 3.90
N THR A 39 11.37 5.66 2.64
CA THR A 39 11.53 6.61 1.52
C THR A 39 10.77 6.12 0.30
N GLU A 40 10.50 7.00 -0.66
CA GLU A 40 9.92 6.56 -1.93
C GLU A 40 10.90 5.65 -2.69
N HIS A 41 10.40 4.56 -3.27
CA HIS A 41 11.22 3.61 -4.05
C HIS A 41 10.61 3.35 -5.43
N ARG A 42 11.47 2.93 -6.36
CA ARG A 42 11.00 2.19 -7.55
C ARG A 42 10.78 0.74 -7.15
N ALA A 43 9.60 0.23 -7.44
CA ALA A 43 9.23 -1.17 -7.22
C ALA A 43 8.74 -1.79 -8.54
N GLU A 44 9.33 -2.92 -8.91
CA GLU A 44 9.13 -3.60 -10.19
C GLU A 44 8.74 -5.05 -9.94
N ILE A 45 7.76 -5.55 -10.69
CA ILE A 45 7.38 -6.97 -10.62
C ILE A 45 8.21 -7.72 -11.66
N GLN A 46 8.87 -8.78 -11.22
CA GLN A 46 9.69 -9.65 -12.08
C GLN A 46 9.02 -11.01 -12.20
N HIS A 47 8.79 -11.44 -13.44
CA HIS A 47 8.42 -12.81 -13.75
C HIS A 47 9.70 -13.61 -13.94
N THR A 48 9.94 -14.57 -13.05
CA THR A 48 11.11 -15.44 -13.07
C THR A 48 10.71 -16.88 -13.34
N LEU A 49 11.68 -17.76 -13.55
CA LEU A 49 11.42 -19.19 -13.70
C LEU A 49 10.87 -19.84 -12.42
N LEU A 50 11.11 -19.22 -11.25
CA LEU A 50 10.70 -19.74 -9.95
C LEU A 50 9.39 -19.11 -9.43
N GLY A 51 8.79 -18.21 -10.21
CA GLY A 51 7.55 -17.53 -9.86
C GLY A 51 7.64 -16.02 -10.02
N ILE A 52 6.96 -15.30 -9.14
CA ILE A 52 6.83 -13.84 -9.21
C ILE A 52 7.59 -13.21 -8.05
N GLU A 53 8.41 -12.21 -8.35
CA GLU A 53 9.18 -11.46 -7.36
C GLU A 53 8.85 -9.97 -7.44
N LEU A 54 8.76 -9.30 -6.29
CA LEU A 54 8.76 -7.85 -6.21
C LEU A 54 10.19 -7.37 -5.95
N LYS A 55 10.76 -6.64 -6.90
CA LYS A 55 12.09 -6.04 -6.81
C LYS A 55 12.00 -4.59 -6.35
N VAL A 56 12.78 -4.24 -5.33
CA VAL A 56 12.93 -2.87 -4.82
C VAL A 56 14.41 -2.60 -4.60
N GLY A 57 15.01 -1.83 -5.50
CA GLY A 57 16.47 -1.66 -5.54
C GLY A 57 17.19 -3.00 -5.67
N ASN A 58 18.01 -3.35 -4.67
CA ASN A 58 18.76 -4.60 -4.61
C ASN A 58 18.02 -5.73 -3.86
N LYS A 59 16.86 -5.44 -3.26
CA LYS A 59 16.05 -6.44 -2.55
C LYS A 59 15.03 -7.06 -3.48
N ARG A 60 14.74 -8.35 -3.26
CA ARG A 60 13.68 -9.09 -3.96
C ARG A 60 12.83 -9.82 -2.94
N PHE A 61 11.52 -9.71 -3.10
CA PHE A 61 10.54 -10.35 -2.24
C PHE A 61 9.76 -11.36 -3.08
N SER A 62 9.87 -12.64 -2.74
CA SER A 62 9.07 -13.67 -3.40
C SER A 62 7.59 -13.45 -3.07
N CYS A 63 6.75 -13.44 -4.11
CA CYS A 63 5.31 -13.26 -4.02
C CYS A 63 4.61 -14.54 -4.47
N PRO A 64 3.54 -14.99 -3.78
CA PRO A 64 2.80 -16.20 -4.17
C PRO A 64 2.17 -16.10 -5.57
N ASP A 65 1.74 -14.91 -5.97
CA ASP A 65 1.07 -14.64 -7.23
C ASP A 65 1.22 -13.16 -7.66
N LEU A 66 0.73 -12.86 -8.87
CA LEU A 66 0.80 -11.51 -9.44
C LEU A 66 -0.02 -10.50 -8.64
N SER A 67 -1.19 -10.90 -8.13
CA SER A 67 -2.08 -10.02 -7.38
C SER A 67 -1.42 -9.54 -6.09
N THR A 68 -0.73 -10.44 -5.39
CA THR A 68 0.03 -10.14 -4.18
C THR A 68 1.22 -9.23 -4.50
N ALA A 69 1.92 -9.48 -5.60
CA ALA A 69 3.03 -8.62 -6.03
C ALA A 69 2.55 -7.20 -6.36
N ARG A 70 1.43 -7.07 -7.08
CA ARG A 70 0.76 -5.80 -7.41
C ARG A 70 0.32 -5.04 -6.16
N TYR A 71 -0.34 -5.74 -5.24
CA TYR A 71 -0.74 -5.21 -3.95
C TYR A 71 0.46 -4.63 -3.18
N LEU A 72 1.53 -5.42 -3.01
CA LEU A 72 2.73 -5.01 -2.29
C LEU A 72 3.50 -3.91 -3.01
N GLN A 73 3.45 -3.84 -4.34
CA GLN A 73 4.17 -2.85 -5.13
C GLN A 73 3.77 -1.43 -4.75
N VAL A 74 2.49 -1.16 -4.49
CA VAL A 74 2.02 0.19 -4.12
C VAL A 74 2.65 0.63 -2.79
N PHE A 75 2.62 -0.23 -1.78
CA PHE A 75 3.21 0.06 -0.48
C PHE A 75 4.74 0.16 -0.52
N ALA A 76 5.38 -0.70 -1.32
CA ALA A 76 6.82 -0.64 -1.55
C ALA A 76 7.24 0.67 -2.22
N ARG A 77 6.46 1.19 -3.18
CA ARG A 77 6.70 2.51 -3.80
C ARG A 77 6.62 3.64 -2.78
N ILE A 78 5.63 3.58 -1.88
CA ILE A 78 5.48 4.55 -0.78
C ILE A 78 6.62 4.39 0.25
N GLY A 79 7.25 3.21 0.34
CA GLY A 79 8.23 2.89 1.37
C GLY A 79 7.59 2.59 2.71
N CYS A 80 6.44 1.91 2.72
CA CYS A 80 5.85 1.39 3.94
C CYS A 80 6.52 0.06 4.30
N PRO A 81 7.22 -0.03 5.45
CA PRO A 81 7.96 -1.22 5.82
C PRO A 81 7.07 -2.33 6.40
N GLU A 82 5.87 -2.01 6.87
CA GLU A 82 4.93 -3.00 7.38
C GLU A 82 3.54 -2.73 6.84
N VAL A 83 2.89 -3.79 6.36
CA VAL A 83 1.57 -3.70 5.74
C VAL A 83 0.71 -4.88 6.11
N ALA A 84 -0.59 -4.67 6.23
CA ALA A 84 -1.56 -5.72 6.39
C ALA A 84 -1.79 -6.40 5.03
N ILE A 85 -1.75 -7.73 4.98
CA ILE A 85 -2.15 -8.52 3.81
C ILE A 85 -3.43 -9.30 4.16
N PRO A 86 -4.51 -9.18 3.37
CA PRO A 86 -5.72 -9.99 3.55
C PRO A 86 -5.44 -11.49 3.46
N TYR A 87 -6.11 -12.27 4.31
CA TYR A 87 -6.06 -13.74 4.23
C TYR A 87 -6.88 -14.31 3.07
N ASP A 88 -7.98 -13.66 2.72
CA ASP A 88 -8.78 -14.04 1.56
C ASP A 88 -8.06 -13.61 0.28
N ILE A 89 -7.31 -14.55 -0.29
CA ILE A 89 -6.52 -14.34 -1.51
C ILE A 89 -7.37 -13.88 -2.70
N THR A 90 -8.67 -14.19 -2.71
CA THR A 90 -9.57 -13.79 -3.80
C THR A 90 -9.85 -12.29 -3.81
N LYS A 91 -9.61 -11.59 -2.68
CA LYS A 91 -9.81 -10.15 -2.55
C LYS A 91 -8.57 -9.34 -2.93
N ILE A 92 -7.39 -9.97 -2.93
CA ILE A 92 -6.12 -9.27 -3.15
C ILE A 92 -6.07 -8.62 -4.53
N SER A 93 -6.61 -9.27 -5.58
CA SER A 93 -6.64 -8.71 -6.94
C SER A 93 -7.43 -7.40 -7.02
N THR A 94 -8.67 -7.39 -6.51
CA THR A 94 -9.51 -6.18 -6.49
C THR A 94 -8.90 -5.08 -5.64
N LEU A 95 -8.34 -5.41 -4.47
CA LEU A 95 -7.66 -4.43 -3.63
C LEU A 95 -6.40 -3.86 -4.30
N ALA A 96 -5.65 -4.69 -5.04
CA ALA A 96 -4.51 -4.23 -5.82
C ALA A 96 -4.96 -3.25 -6.92
N ASP A 97 -6.04 -3.55 -7.63
CA ASP A 97 -6.62 -2.64 -8.64
C ASP A 97 -7.01 -1.29 -8.02
N GLU A 98 -7.72 -1.29 -6.90
CA GLU A 98 -8.14 -0.07 -6.17
C GLU A 98 -6.92 0.77 -5.74
N LEU A 99 -5.90 0.13 -5.16
CA LEU A 99 -4.68 0.79 -4.71
C LEU A 99 -3.85 1.34 -5.87
N GLU A 100 -3.73 0.61 -6.98
CA GLU A 100 -3.01 1.07 -8.17
C GLU A 100 -3.69 2.27 -8.84
N ILE A 101 -5.02 2.22 -8.96
CA ILE A 101 -5.82 3.33 -9.48
C ILE A 101 -5.63 4.56 -8.58
N SER A 102 -5.76 4.39 -7.26
CA SER A 102 -5.56 5.45 -6.27
C SER A 102 -4.16 6.06 -6.37
N TRP A 103 -3.12 5.22 -6.48
CA TRP A 103 -1.75 5.66 -6.66
C TRP A 103 -1.59 6.47 -7.95
N HIS A 104 -2.12 5.98 -9.07
CA HIS A 104 -2.05 6.70 -10.34
C HIS A 104 -2.76 8.06 -10.29
N LYS A 105 -3.98 8.11 -9.74
CA LYS A 105 -4.73 9.36 -9.55
C LYS A 105 -3.97 10.34 -8.66
N THR A 106 -3.36 9.85 -7.58
CA THR A 106 -2.50 10.66 -6.70
C THR A 106 -1.37 11.33 -7.48
N LEU A 107 -0.68 10.58 -8.35
CA LEU A 107 0.40 11.12 -9.18
C LEU A 107 -0.11 12.13 -10.21
N LEU A 108 -1.25 11.85 -10.86
CA LEU A 108 -1.84 12.77 -11.84
C LEU A 108 -2.26 14.10 -11.21
N PHE A 109 -2.96 14.06 -10.07
CA PHE A 109 -3.33 15.27 -9.35
C PHE A 109 -2.11 16.05 -8.85
N PHE A 110 -1.09 15.34 -8.37
CA PHE A 110 0.16 15.97 -7.99
C PHE A 110 0.84 16.70 -9.16
N GLU A 111 0.94 16.06 -10.33
CA GLU A 111 1.56 16.70 -11.51
C GLU A 111 0.77 17.91 -11.99
N GLU A 112 -0.57 17.84 -12.01
CA GLU A 112 -1.41 18.96 -12.41
C GLU A 112 -1.27 20.16 -11.44
N LEU A 113 -1.37 19.92 -10.13
CA LEU A 113 -1.26 20.97 -9.11
C LEU A 113 0.14 21.59 -9.04
N THR A 114 1.16 20.85 -9.46
CA THR A 114 2.54 21.32 -9.43
C THR A 114 3.06 21.76 -10.79
N LYS A 115 2.24 21.79 -11.85
CA LYS A 115 2.65 22.07 -13.23
C LYS A 115 3.49 23.35 -13.38
N SER A 116 3.15 24.41 -12.66
CA SER A 116 3.84 25.72 -12.69
C SER A 116 5.05 25.83 -11.75
N LYS A 117 5.35 24.79 -10.95
CA LYS A 117 6.41 24.81 -9.94
C LYS A 117 7.74 24.34 -10.55
N VAL A 118 8.84 24.93 -10.05
CA VAL A 118 10.20 24.50 -10.39
C VAL A 118 10.52 23.10 -9.84
N ALA A 119 11.42 22.37 -10.49
CA ALA A 119 11.72 20.97 -10.18
C ALA A 119 12.11 20.71 -8.71
N SER A 120 12.91 21.59 -8.10
CA SER A 120 13.31 21.46 -6.70
C SER A 120 12.15 21.63 -5.72
N ALA A 121 11.16 22.47 -6.06
CA ALA A 121 9.93 22.61 -5.29
C ALA A 121 9.04 21.37 -5.48
N LYS A 122 8.88 20.88 -6.72
CA LYS A 122 8.15 19.63 -7.00
C LYS A 122 8.72 18.45 -6.20
N GLY A 123 10.04 18.27 -6.20
CA GLY A 123 10.68 17.19 -5.45
C GLY A 123 10.34 17.23 -3.96
N ARG A 124 10.48 18.39 -3.32
CA ARG A 124 10.12 18.58 -1.90
C ARG A 124 8.63 18.32 -1.63
N MET A 125 7.75 18.82 -2.50
CA MET A 125 6.31 18.63 -2.37
C MET A 125 5.93 17.16 -2.52
N ARG A 126 6.56 16.43 -3.47
CA ARG A 126 6.37 15.00 -3.67
C ARG A 126 6.81 14.22 -2.44
N SER A 127 8.02 14.47 -1.94
CA SER A 127 8.52 13.82 -0.74
C SER A 127 7.60 14.07 0.46
N GLY A 128 7.05 15.28 0.59
CA GLY A 128 6.04 15.62 1.60
C GLY A 128 4.74 14.81 1.46
N LEU A 129 4.20 14.72 0.25
CA LEU A 129 2.98 13.94 -0.04
C LEU A 129 3.17 12.46 0.29
N ILE A 130 4.26 11.84 -0.18
CA ILE A 130 4.53 10.42 0.08
C ILE A 130 4.79 10.18 1.57
N LYS A 131 5.45 11.12 2.25
CA LYS A 131 5.65 11.06 3.70
C LYS A 131 4.31 11.09 4.45
N GLU A 132 3.37 11.93 4.04
CA GLU A 132 2.05 12.00 4.67
C GLU A 132 1.26 10.69 4.47
N ILE A 133 1.20 10.18 3.24
CA ILE A 133 0.56 8.88 2.95
C ILE A 133 1.15 7.79 3.85
N ARG A 134 2.48 7.73 3.93
CA ARG A 134 3.17 6.75 4.77
C ARG A 134 2.84 6.93 6.23
N HIS A 135 2.81 8.17 6.72
CA HIS A 135 2.49 8.47 8.10
C HIS A 135 1.09 7.97 8.47
N GLU A 136 0.07 8.28 7.66
CA GLU A 136 -1.30 7.80 7.91
C GLU A 136 -1.38 6.27 7.87
N LEU A 137 -0.66 5.60 6.94
CA LEU A 137 -0.62 4.14 6.88
C LEU A 137 0.04 3.53 8.11
N GLU A 138 1.11 4.14 8.63
CA GLU A 138 1.79 3.73 9.85
C GLU A 138 0.89 3.92 11.08
N GLU A 139 0.13 5.01 11.16
CA GLU A 139 -0.84 5.24 12.24
C GLU A 139 -1.98 4.22 12.23
N ILE A 140 -2.45 3.80 11.05
CA ILE A 140 -3.46 2.73 10.94
C ILE A 140 -2.86 1.38 11.36
N GLY A 141 -1.58 1.16 11.06
CA GLY A 141 -0.82 -0.03 11.44
C GLY A 141 -1.12 -1.28 10.61
N ALA A 142 -0.18 -2.23 10.61
CA ALA A 142 -0.32 -3.52 9.94
C ALA A 142 -1.23 -4.52 10.69
N GLY A 143 -1.57 -4.21 11.95
CA GLY A 143 -2.29 -5.10 12.85
C GLY A 143 -1.38 -6.17 13.46
N SER A 144 -1.99 -7.20 14.03
CA SER A 144 -1.27 -8.32 14.63
C SER A 144 -0.54 -9.18 13.59
N LEU A 145 0.58 -9.78 13.98
CA LEU A 145 1.35 -10.73 13.17
C LEU A 145 0.51 -11.95 12.75
N MET A 146 -0.39 -12.40 13.62
CA MET A 146 -1.35 -13.47 13.34
C MET A 146 -2.79 -12.96 13.45
N PRO A 147 -3.73 -13.45 12.63
CA PRO A 147 -5.12 -13.05 12.68
C PRO A 147 -5.75 -13.54 13.97
N GLU A 148 -6.64 -12.73 14.54
CA GLU A 148 -7.46 -13.18 15.67
C GLU A 148 -8.42 -14.29 15.21
N PHE A 149 -8.13 -15.52 15.62
CA PHE A 149 -9.05 -16.63 15.45
C PHE A 149 -10.17 -16.48 16.47
N ARG A 150 -11.39 -16.18 16.00
CA ARG A 150 -12.59 -16.34 16.84
C ARG A 150 -12.76 -17.84 17.14
N GLN A 151 -12.35 -18.27 18.33
CA GLN A 151 -12.58 -19.63 18.82
C GLN A 151 -14.06 -19.81 19.19
N THR A 152 -14.95 -19.85 18.21
CA THR A 152 -16.31 -20.36 18.41
C THR A 152 -16.36 -21.80 17.93
N THR A 153 -15.54 -22.65 18.52
CA THR A 153 -15.68 -24.10 18.33
C THR A 153 -16.87 -24.52 19.20
N ARG A 154 -18.07 -24.59 18.61
CA ARG A 154 -19.17 -25.33 19.22
C ARG A 154 -18.78 -26.80 19.18
N GLN A 155 -18.15 -27.26 20.26
CA GLN A 155 -17.98 -28.68 20.52
C GLN A 155 -19.39 -29.29 20.54
N ARG A 156 -19.65 -30.27 19.68
CA ARG A 156 -20.89 -31.04 19.76
C ARG A 156 -20.80 -31.86 21.05
N ASP A 157 -21.71 -31.62 21.98
CA ASP A 157 -21.94 -32.57 23.07
C ASP A 157 -22.43 -33.89 22.44
N ASN A 158 -21.86 -35.00 22.93
CA ASN A 158 -21.99 -36.37 22.39
C ASN A 158 -23.40 -36.78 21.97
#